data_AF-A0A944WSQ1-F1
#
_entry.id   AF-A0A944WSQ1-F1
#
_cell.length_a   1.000
_cell.length_b   1.000
_cell.length_c   1.000
_cell.angle_alpha   90.00
_cell.angle_beta   90.00
_cell.angle_gamma   90.00
#
_symmetry.space_group_name_H-M   'P 1'
#
loop_
_entity.id
_entity.type
_entity.pdbx_description
1 polymer ?
#
loop_
_entity_poly.entity_id
_entity_poly.type
_entity_poly.pdbx_seq_one_letter_code
_entity_poly.pdbx_strand_id
1 'polypeptide(L)'
;MTDAAKNNQEIDQELDALATIIKRAERDLADDKMLTIGGLPERTQAVCAKVAEMPVEDGRQYTARLNALISELDTLGKNIASQQQDLLERLTKMDDENPAQNEPEQNGPGQT
;
A
#
# COMPACT_ATOMS: atom_id res chain seq x y z
N MET A 1 -9.12 36.94 -5.12
CA MET A 1 -8.27 35.90 -4.50
C MET A 1 -7.22 35.53 -5.53
N THR A 2 -5.94 35.59 -5.19
CA THR A 2 -4.83 35.23 -6.08
C THR A 2 -4.80 33.71 -6.30
N ASP A 3 -4.48 33.27 -7.52
CA ASP A 3 -4.34 31.85 -7.87
C ASP A 3 -3.40 31.07 -6.92
N ALA A 4 -2.35 31.71 -6.43
CA ALA A 4 -1.40 31.10 -5.49
C ALA A 4 -2.03 30.66 -4.16
N ALA A 5 -2.92 31.48 -3.58
CA ALA A 5 -3.58 31.14 -2.31
C ALA A 5 -4.55 29.96 -2.49
N LYS A 6 -5.20 29.87 -3.65
CA LYS A 6 -6.08 28.76 -3.99
C LYS A 6 -5.29 27.47 -4.20
N ASN A 7 -4.18 27.53 -4.94
CA ASN A 7 -3.29 26.37 -5.13
C ASN A 7 -2.72 25.86 -3.80
N ASN A 8 -2.29 26.75 -2.90
CA ASN A 8 -1.78 26.37 -1.59
C ASN A 8 -2.85 25.64 -0.75
N GLN A 9 -4.10 26.10 -0.80
CA GLN A 9 -5.21 25.45 -0.10
C GLN A 9 -5.55 24.07 -0.71
N GLU A 10 -5.53 23.94 -2.03
CA GLU A 10 -5.77 22.66 -2.71
C GLU A 10 -4.70 21.62 -2.35
N ILE A 11 -3.42 22.02 -2.32
CA ILE A 11 -2.32 21.13 -1.91
C ILE A 11 -2.46 20.69 -0.46
N ASP A 12 -2.85 21.60 0.44
CA ASP A 12 -3.07 21.27 1.84
C ASP A 12 -4.17 20.20 2.00
N GLN A 13 -5.30 20.40 1.30
CA GLN A 13 -6.41 19.48 1.32
C GLN A 13 -6.05 18.11 0.75
N GLU A 14 -5.29 18.09 -0.35
CA GLU A 14 -4.84 16.82 -0.95
C GLU A 14 -3.84 16.09 -0.07
N LEU A 15 -2.89 16.80 0.56
CA LEU A 15 -1.95 16.20 1.51
C LEU A 15 -2.67 15.61 2.73
N ASP A 16 -3.66 16.30 3.28
CA ASP A 16 -4.47 15.80 4.41
C ASP A 16 -5.32 14.58 4.01
N ALA A 17 -5.89 14.61 2.81
CA ALA A 17 -6.62 13.48 2.25
C ALA A 17 -5.70 12.25 2.05
N LEU A 18 -4.49 12.45 1.53
CA LEU A 18 -3.49 11.39 1.38
C LEU A 18 -3.09 10.80 2.73
N ALA A 19 -2.78 11.65 3.72
CA ALA A 19 -2.44 11.19 5.07
C ALA A 19 -3.60 10.39 5.71
N THR A 20 -4.84 10.80 5.48
CA THR A 20 -6.02 10.07 5.96
C THR A 20 -6.16 8.69 5.31
N ILE A 21 -5.91 8.58 4.00
CA ILE A 21 -5.94 7.29 3.30
C ILE A 21 -4.83 6.37 3.81
N ILE A 22 -3.62 6.87 4.00
CA ILE A 22 -2.49 6.09 4.51
C ILE A 22 -2.81 5.55 5.91
N LYS A 23 -3.25 6.40 6.84
CA LYS A 23 -3.65 5.97 8.20
C LYS A 23 -4.80 4.98 8.20
N ARG A 24 -5.70 5.07 7.22
CA ARG A 24 -6.78 4.09 7.06
C ARG A 24 -6.21 2.76 6.57
N ALA A 25 -5.35 2.79 5.57
CA ALA A 25 -4.67 1.60 5.05
C ALA A 25 -3.83 0.90 6.13
N GLU A 26 -3.10 1.64 6.97
CA GLU A 26 -2.38 1.07 8.11
C GLU A 26 -3.32 0.38 9.11
N ARG A 27 -4.48 0.98 9.39
CA ARG A 27 -5.50 0.34 10.25
C ARG A 27 -6.14 -0.88 9.61
N ASP A 28 -6.47 -0.82 8.34
CA ASP A 28 -7.02 -1.97 7.61
C ASP A 28 -5.98 -3.11 7.59
N LEU A 29 -4.69 -2.79 7.40
CA LEU A 29 -3.59 -3.76 7.50
C LEU A 29 -3.53 -4.44 8.86
N ALA A 30 -3.60 -3.63 9.93
CA ALA A 30 -3.54 -4.13 11.30
C ALA A 30 -4.76 -4.98 11.70
N ASP A 31 -5.90 -4.78 11.04
CA ASP A 31 -7.15 -5.53 11.26
C ASP A 31 -7.29 -6.73 10.29
N ASP A 32 -6.22 -7.06 9.53
CA ASP A 32 -6.21 -8.12 8.51
C ASP A 32 -7.32 -7.93 7.44
N LYS A 33 -7.68 -6.67 7.18
CA LYS A 33 -8.70 -6.26 6.20
C LYS A 33 -8.09 -5.96 4.84
N MET A 34 -8.95 -6.00 3.82
CA MET A 34 -8.57 -5.63 2.45
C MET A 34 -8.18 -4.15 2.38
N LEU A 35 -6.94 -3.91 1.97
CA LEU A 35 -6.38 -2.56 1.85
C LEU A 35 -7.06 -1.78 0.73
N THR A 36 -7.55 -0.59 1.06
CA THR A 36 -8.12 0.33 0.08
C THR A 36 -7.13 1.45 -0.23
N ILE A 37 -6.10 1.14 -1.03
CA ILE A 37 -5.05 2.09 -1.44
C ILE A 37 -5.15 2.51 -2.92
N GLY A 38 -6.27 2.22 -3.59
CA GLY A 38 -6.50 2.58 -4.99
C GLY A 38 -6.45 4.09 -5.21
N GLY A 39 -5.74 4.52 -6.25
CA GLY A 39 -5.60 5.94 -6.63
C GLY A 39 -4.63 6.76 -5.77
N LEU A 40 -4.03 6.17 -4.73
CA LEU A 40 -2.97 6.79 -3.93
C LEU A 40 -1.75 7.25 -4.77
N PRO A 41 -1.20 6.44 -5.71
CA PRO A 41 -0.06 6.89 -6.51
C PRO A 41 -0.40 8.06 -7.43
N GLU A 42 -1.57 8.03 -8.08
CA GLU A 42 -2.03 9.09 -8.99
C GLU A 42 -2.21 10.42 -8.25
N ARG A 43 -2.83 10.38 -7.06
CA ARG A 43 -3.00 11.56 -6.21
C ARG A 43 -1.68 12.09 -5.68
N THR A 44 -0.79 11.22 -5.21
CA THR A 44 0.53 11.62 -4.73
C THR A 44 1.34 12.28 -5.85
N GLN A 45 1.30 11.72 -7.06
CA GLN A 45 1.95 12.31 -8.23
C GLN A 45 1.37 13.68 -8.59
N ALA A 46 0.04 13.83 -8.54
CA ALA A 46 -0.63 15.11 -8.82
C ALA A 46 -0.21 16.20 -7.83
N VAL A 47 -0.13 15.88 -6.53
CA VAL A 47 0.33 16.82 -5.49
C VAL A 47 1.79 17.20 -5.71
N CYS A 48 2.66 16.21 -5.94
CA CYS A 48 4.07 16.48 -6.21
C CYS A 48 4.27 17.36 -7.45
N ALA A 49 3.50 17.14 -8.52
CA ALA A 49 3.52 17.97 -9.71
C ALA A 49 3.10 19.41 -9.39
N LYS A 50 1.98 19.60 -8.67
CA LYS A 50 1.52 20.93 -8.24
C LYS A 50 2.58 21.67 -7.40
N VAL A 51 3.24 20.98 -6.46
CA VAL A 51 4.32 21.57 -5.66
C VAL A 51 5.55 21.90 -6.51
N ALA A 52 5.88 21.08 -7.52
CA ALA A 52 7.02 21.31 -8.41
C ALA A 52 6.80 22.51 -9.35
N GLU A 53 5.55 22.83 -9.68
CA GLU A 53 5.18 24.00 -10.49
C GLU A 53 5.15 25.31 -9.68
N MET A 54 5.26 25.25 -8.34
CA MET A 54 5.27 26.42 -7.48
C MET A 54 6.65 27.10 -7.43
N PRO A 55 6.69 28.41 -7.16
CA PRO A 55 7.94 29.07 -6.81
C PRO A 55 8.57 28.42 -5.56
N VAL A 56 9.90 28.35 -5.54
CA VAL A 56 10.67 27.62 -4.51
C VAL A 56 10.33 28.06 -3.09
N GLU A 57 10.01 29.34 -2.89
CA GLU A 57 9.68 29.90 -1.57
C GLU A 57 8.38 29.30 -1.00
N ASP A 58 7.33 29.19 -1.83
CA ASP A 58 6.07 28.53 -1.48
C ASP A 58 6.25 27.00 -1.40
N GLY A 59 6.96 26.39 -2.36
CA GLY A 59 7.15 24.94 -2.40
C GLY A 59 7.92 24.38 -1.18
N ARG A 60 8.83 25.17 -0.61
CA ARG A 60 9.63 24.79 0.57
C ARG A 60 8.78 24.43 1.79
N GLN A 61 7.63 25.10 1.98
CA GLN A 61 6.78 24.82 3.14
C GLN A 61 6.15 23.41 3.08
N TYR A 62 6.01 22.86 1.87
CA TYR A 62 5.46 21.52 1.64
C TYR A 62 6.51 20.42 1.69
N THR A 63 7.80 20.74 1.59
CA THR A 63 8.89 19.76 1.57
C THR A 63 8.86 18.85 2.80
N ALA A 64 8.64 19.40 4.00
CA ALA A 64 8.59 18.60 5.23
C ALA A 64 7.39 17.64 5.24
N ARG A 65 6.22 18.11 4.82
CA ARG A 65 5.00 17.29 4.73
C ARG A 65 5.12 16.20 3.67
N LEU A 66 5.69 16.51 2.51
CA LEU A 66 5.94 15.52 1.46
C LEU A 66 6.93 14.44 1.92
N ASN A 67 8.01 14.82 2.61
CA ASN A 67 8.95 13.83 3.16
C ASN A 67 8.29 12.92 4.21
N ALA A 68 7.46 13.50 5.09
CA ALA A 68 6.68 12.71 6.05
C ALA A 68 5.77 11.70 5.32
N LEU A 69 5.02 12.18 4.31
CA LEU A 69 4.14 11.33 3.51
C LEU A 69 4.89 10.19 2.83
N ILE A 70 6.04 10.47 2.22
CA ILE A 70 6.89 9.45 1.58
C ILE A 70 7.36 8.41 2.61
N SER A 71 7.76 8.85 3.82
CA SER A 71 8.19 7.95 4.88
C SER A 71 7.04 7.07 5.40
N GLU A 72 5.81 7.61 5.49
CA GLU A 72 4.63 6.84 5.87
C GLU A 72 4.27 5.82 4.79
N LEU A 73 4.35 6.19 3.50
CA LEU A 73 4.15 5.28 2.36
C LEU A 73 5.17 4.14 2.31
N ASP A 74 6.45 4.45 2.56
CA ASP A 74 7.53 3.44 2.61
C ASP A 74 7.30 2.45 3.76
N THR A 75 6.89 2.96 4.92
CA THR A 75 6.55 2.12 6.09
C THR A 75 5.35 1.22 5.78
N LEU A 76 4.28 1.78 5.20
CA LEU A 76 3.12 1.01 4.78
C LEU A 76 3.51 -0.09 3.77
N GLY A 77 4.33 0.23 2.78
CA GLY A 77 4.82 -0.73 1.79
C GLY A 77 5.59 -1.90 2.42
N LYS A 78 6.47 -1.62 3.39
CA LYS A 78 7.19 -2.66 4.15
C LYS A 78 6.24 -3.54 4.96
N ASN A 79 5.26 -2.95 5.62
CA ASN A 79 4.29 -3.71 6.42
C ASN A 79 3.44 -4.63 5.52
N ILE A 80 2.99 -4.14 4.37
CA ILE A 80 2.25 -4.92 3.37
C ILE A 80 3.10 -6.09 2.86
N ALA A 81 4.38 -5.86 2.54
CA ALA A 81 5.28 -6.91 2.08
C ALA A 81 5.50 -7.99 3.15
N SER A 82 5.66 -7.58 4.43
CA SER A 82 5.80 -8.50 5.55
C SER A 82 4.55 -9.37 5.75
N GLN A 83 3.35 -8.78 5.68
CA GLN A 83 2.10 -9.54 5.85
C GLN A 83 1.87 -10.52 4.69
N GLN A 84 2.19 -10.13 3.45
CA GLN A 84 2.13 -11.04 2.30
C GLN A 84 3.09 -12.22 2.47
N GLN A 85 4.29 -12.00 2.99
CA GLN A 85 5.25 -13.07 3.25
C GLN A 85 4.75 -14.02 4.34
N ASP A 86 4.16 -13.50 5.44
CA ASP A 86 3.57 -14.33 6.50
C ASP A 86 2.41 -15.18 5.98
N LEU A 87 1.51 -14.58 5.20
CA LEU A 87 0.40 -15.30 4.57
C LEU A 87 0.90 -16.39 3.62
N LEU A 88 1.91 -16.10 2.80
CA LEU A 88 2.52 -17.07 1.90
C LEU A 88 3.13 -18.23 2.68
N GLU A 89 3.88 -17.95 3.76
CA GLU A 89 4.49 -18.98 4.60
C GLU A 89 3.42 -19.87 5.27
N ARG A 90 2.32 -19.27 5.73
CA ARG A 90 1.17 -20.02 6.29
C ARG A 90 0.48 -20.89 5.24
N LEU A 91 0.32 -20.39 4.01
CA LEU A 91 -0.21 -21.16 2.89
C LEU A 91 0.69 -22.35 2.56
N THR A 92 2.00 -22.16 2.50
CA THR A 92 2.97 -23.24 2.24
C THR A 92 2.94 -24.30 3.35
N LYS A 93 2.86 -23.89 4.64
CA LYS A 93 2.74 -24.84 5.76
C LYS A 93 1.43 -25.65 5.71
N MET A 94 0.32 -25.03 5.31
CA MET A 94 -0.96 -25.74 5.13
C MET A 94 -0.94 -26.76 3.99
N ASP A 95 -0.15 -26.52 2.93
CA ASP A 95 0.04 -27.48 1.83
C ASP A 95 0.87 -28.70 2.28
N ASP A 96 1.91 -28.47 3.10
CA ASP A 96 2.75 -29.52 3.70
C ASP A 96 2.00 -30.36 4.75
N GLU A 97 1.06 -29.76 5.49
CA GLU A 97 0.22 -30.46 6.48
C GLU A 97 -1.00 -31.20 5.89
N ASN A 98 -1.20 -31.16 4.56
CA ASN A 98 -2.23 -31.96 3.86
C ASN A 98 -1.66 -32.97 2.85
N PRO A 99 -0.91 -34.01 3.28
CA PRO A 99 -0.36 -35.03 2.38
C PRO A 99 -1.36 -36.11 1.90
N ALA A 100 -2.68 -35.94 2.13
CA ALA A 100 -3.62 -37.06 2.09
C ALA A 100 -4.65 -37.01 0.95
N GLN A 101 -4.25 -36.87 -0.32
CA GLN A 101 -5.12 -37.27 -1.46
C GLN A 101 -4.41 -37.82 -2.72
N ASN A 102 -3.08 -37.99 -2.72
CA ASN A 102 -2.37 -38.62 -3.84
C ASN A 102 -2.00 -40.08 -3.51
N GLU A 103 -2.99 -40.95 -3.40
CA GLU A 103 -2.73 -42.39 -3.56
C GLU A 103 -2.45 -42.68 -5.04
N PRO A 104 -1.33 -43.33 -5.39
CA PRO A 104 -1.13 -43.84 -6.74
C PRO A 104 -2.00 -45.09 -6.91
N GLU A 105 -3.03 -45.02 -7.78
CA GLU A 105 -3.73 -46.23 -8.25
C GLU A 105 -2.76 -47.12 -9.06
N GLN A 106 -1.92 -47.89 -8.36
CA GLN A 106 -1.23 -49.05 -8.93
C GLN A 106 -2.17 -50.25 -8.83
N ASN A 107 -3.09 -50.38 -9.79
CA ASN A 107 -3.84 -51.63 -9.98
C ASN A 107 -3.22 -52.45 -11.13
N GLY A 108 -2.32 -53.34 -10.73
CA GLY A 108 -1.90 -54.53 -11.47
C GLY A 108 -0.66 -55.12 -10.80
N PRO A 109 -0.43 -56.45 -10.74
CA PRO A 109 -1.11 -57.53 -11.49
C PRO A 109 -1.50 -58.77 -10.64
N GLY A 110 -2.33 -59.68 -11.19
CA GLY A 110 -2.26 -61.10 -10.79
C GLY A 110 -3.56 -61.90 -10.72
N GLN A 111 -3.68 -62.87 -11.64
CA GLN A 111 -4.10 -64.26 -11.43
C GLN A 111 -5.48 -64.56 -10.81
N THR A 112 -6.39 -65.11 -11.63
CA THR A 112 -6.72 -66.56 -11.69
C THR A 112 -7.33 -66.89 -13.04
#